data_AF-A0A1B1Z9S4-F1
#
_entry.id   AF-A0A1B1Z9S4-F1
#
_cell.length_a   1.000
_cell.length_b   1.000
_cell.length_c   1.000
_cell.angle_alpha   90.00
_cell.angle_beta   90.00
_cell.angle_gamma   90.00
#
_symmetry.space_group_name_H-M   'P 1'
#
loop_
_entity.id
_entity.type
_entity.pdbx_description
1 polymer ?
#
loop_
_entity_poly.entity_id
_entity_poly.type
_entity_poly.pdbx_seq_one_letter_code
_entity_poly.pdbx_strand_id
1 'polypeptide(L)'
;MEDKLKKLRDSMTSTVLSDVTFDQNLERKIHERIEKRSFTSKKNLLGERLMYITAAAVLLFALFIGSAFVSPAMAKMAAKIPYLGQYFESENIGYVIHEKLKEEGYHINGVGASYQGKKEIFIDIQGDDQYFEKVKSEVESVAAEILKSRDYDAYSIKVDKYQERILSEEDKKFMEKQEKQAEQDEKILTAINEMREEYHLEGLGIDPNKKIIEIEVPDTVERTDEMKQKVQQIVSAHTNESYTIKIKKINIKKRDQDWRWGEILTIVGEDLMGKKVYKVTGLAYSVYPSPEIIFKTSLKSTDPDAKEHAEQLEKVIEDYLKTDEMKEMVKGDSYTITIRSKDKKKLN
;
A
#
# COMPACT_ATOMS: atom_id res chain seq x y z
N MET A 1 88.60 -51.58 -71.68
CA MET A 1 87.92 -51.55 -70.36
C MET A 1 87.18 -50.22 -70.12
N GLU A 2 87.53 -49.16 -70.84
CA GLU A 2 86.92 -47.82 -70.76
C GLU A 2 85.49 -47.72 -71.33
N ASP A 3 85.11 -48.60 -72.26
CA ASP A 3 83.83 -48.50 -72.96
C ASP A 3 82.61 -48.97 -72.13
N LYS A 4 82.85 -49.81 -71.11
CA LYS A 4 81.83 -50.22 -70.13
C LYS A 4 81.57 -49.17 -69.06
N LEU A 5 82.59 -48.37 -68.72
CA LEU A 5 82.48 -47.28 -67.75
C LEU A 5 81.72 -46.07 -68.32
N LYS A 6 81.83 -45.83 -69.64
CA LYS A 6 81.08 -44.76 -70.32
C LYS A 6 79.57 -45.05 -70.37
N LYS A 7 79.19 -46.30 -70.68
CA LYS A 7 77.77 -46.73 -70.65
C LYS A 7 77.15 -46.69 -69.25
N LEU A 8 77.92 -46.97 -68.20
CA LEU A 8 77.45 -46.90 -66.81
C LEU A 8 77.22 -45.44 -66.36
N ARG A 9 78.07 -44.51 -66.82
CA ARG A 9 77.94 -43.08 -66.51
C ARG A 9 76.74 -42.46 -67.21
N ASP A 10 76.52 -42.79 -68.48
CA ASP A 10 75.40 -42.24 -69.25
C ASP A 10 74.04 -42.79 -68.75
N SER A 11 73.98 -44.04 -68.27
CA SER A 11 72.74 -44.60 -67.68
C SER A 11 72.41 -44.04 -66.30
N MET A 12 73.41 -43.71 -65.48
CA MET A 12 73.16 -43.09 -64.17
C MET A 12 72.69 -41.63 -64.29
N THR A 13 73.12 -40.92 -65.33
CA THR A 13 72.75 -39.51 -65.49
C THR A 13 71.33 -39.35 -66.05
N SER A 14 70.84 -40.29 -66.87
CA SER A 14 69.44 -40.26 -67.34
C SER A 14 68.42 -40.68 -66.28
N THR A 15 68.80 -41.54 -65.32
CA THR A 15 67.90 -42.03 -64.28
C THR A 15 67.80 -41.09 -63.08
N VAL A 16 68.84 -40.29 -62.80
CA VAL A 16 68.80 -39.29 -61.71
C VAL A 16 68.09 -37.99 -62.13
N LEU A 17 68.01 -37.71 -63.43
CA LEU A 17 67.30 -36.53 -63.96
C LEU A 17 65.81 -36.76 -64.27
N SER A 18 65.29 -37.99 -64.11
CA SER A 18 63.88 -38.30 -64.39
C SER A 18 62.94 -38.32 -63.18
N ASP A 19 63.45 -38.24 -61.94
CA ASP A 19 62.65 -38.54 -60.73
C ASP A 19 62.55 -37.43 -59.66
N VAL A 20 62.94 -36.19 -59.97
CA VAL A 20 62.50 -35.05 -59.14
C VAL A 20 62.02 -33.91 -60.04
N THR A 21 60.98 -34.19 -60.83
CA THR A 21 60.03 -33.14 -61.20
C THR A 21 59.45 -32.58 -59.92
N PHE A 22 59.89 -31.36 -59.63
CA PHE A 22 59.23 -30.37 -58.79
C PHE A 22 57.70 -30.57 -58.78
N ASP A 23 57.18 -31.10 -57.68
CA ASP A 23 55.74 -31.31 -57.51
C ASP A 23 55.05 -29.95 -57.45
N GLN A 24 54.46 -29.53 -58.57
CA GLN A 24 53.62 -28.34 -58.64
C GLN A 24 52.44 -28.41 -57.66
N ASN A 25 52.05 -29.60 -57.17
CA ASN A 25 51.09 -29.73 -56.07
C ASN A 25 51.69 -29.39 -54.71
N LEU A 26 53.00 -29.55 -54.50
CA LEU A 26 53.68 -29.13 -53.27
C LEU A 26 53.79 -27.60 -53.24
N GLU A 27 54.15 -26.98 -54.37
CA GLU A 27 54.17 -25.52 -54.48
C GLU A 27 52.75 -24.93 -54.33
N ARG A 28 51.74 -25.54 -54.94
CA ARG A 28 50.32 -25.20 -54.72
C ARG A 28 49.86 -25.44 -53.28
N LYS A 29 50.27 -26.53 -52.62
CA LYS A 29 49.93 -26.80 -51.21
C LYS A 29 50.67 -25.85 -50.25
N ILE A 30 51.87 -25.39 -50.60
CA ILE A 30 52.62 -24.40 -49.84
C ILE A 30 52.02 -23.01 -50.05
N HIS A 31 51.67 -22.61 -51.28
CA HIS A 31 50.94 -21.37 -51.56
C HIS A 31 49.53 -21.38 -50.95
N GLU A 32 48.76 -22.46 -51.03
CA GLU A 32 47.46 -22.57 -50.34
C GLU A 32 47.62 -22.56 -48.81
N ARG A 33 48.70 -23.11 -48.23
CA ARG A 33 48.96 -23.03 -46.79
C ARG A 33 49.42 -21.64 -46.35
N ILE A 34 50.15 -20.91 -47.20
CA ILE A 34 50.60 -19.54 -46.94
C ILE A 34 49.41 -18.57 -47.10
N GLU A 35 48.59 -18.72 -48.15
CA GLU A 35 47.36 -17.92 -48.35
C GLU A 35 46.28 -18.22 -47.29
N LYS A 36 46.09 -19.50 -46.90
CA LYS A 36 45.15 -19.86 -45.81
C LYS A 36 45.65 -19.45 -44.42
N ARG A 37 46.96 -19.22 -44.21
CA ARG A 37 47.48 -18.58 -42.98
C ARG A 37 47.38 -17.05 -43.00
N SER A 38 47.34 -16.42 -44.18
CA SER A 38 47.15 -14.96 -44.29
C SER A 38 45.68 -14.52 -44.24
N PHE A 39 44.73 -15.45 -44.22
CA PHE A 39 43.29 -15.16 -44.18
C PHE A 39 42.52 -15.79 -43.01
N THR A 40 43.20 -16.12 -41.91
CA THR A 40 42.52 -16.32 -40.62
C THR A 40 42.36 -14.98 -39.89
N SER A 41 41.16 -14.42 -40.03
CA SER A 41 40.60 -13.27 -39.31
C SER A 41 41.61 -12.30 -38.69
N LYS A 42 41.77 -11.13 -39.32
CA LYS A 42 41.74 -9.91 -38.51
C LYS A 42 40.34 -9.88 -37.88
N LYS A 43 40.16 -10.60 -36.76
CA LYS A 43 39.13 -10.22 -35.81
C LYS A 43 39.37 -8.75 -35.57
N ASN A 44 38.36 -7.94 -35.84
CA ASN A 44 38.40 -6.52 -35.56
C ASN A 44 38.63 -6.37 -34.06
N LEU A 45 39.90 -6.37 -33.62
CA LEU A 45 40.31 -6.06 -32.26
C LEU A 45 39.87 -4.64 -31.91
N LEU A 46 39.64 -3.79 -32.92
CA LEU A 46 38.96 -2.50 -32.79
C LEU A 46 37.44 -2.64 -32.65
N GLY A 47 36.78 -3.61 -33.31
CA GLY A 47 35.33 -3.79 -33.28
C GLY A 47 34.80 -4.49 -32.02
N GLU A 48 35.52 -5.50 -31.51
CA GLU A 48 35.22 -6.09 -30.20
C GLU A 48 35.47 -5.07 -29.09
N ARG A 49 36.62 -4.36 -29.12
CA ARG A 49 36.90 -3.26 -28.17
C ARG A 49 35.92 -2.10 -28.32
N LEU A 50 35.54 -1.71 -29.54
CA LEU A 50 34.49 -0.70 -29.75
C LEU A 50 33.18 -1.20 -29.17
N MET A 51 32.78 -2.45 -29.38
CA MET A 51 31.53 -3.00 -28.83
C MET A 51 31.55 -3.05 -27.30
N TYR A 52 32.68 -3.40 -26.68
CA TYR A 52 32.86 -3.27 -25.23
C TYR A 52 32.86 -1.81 -24.77
N ILE A 53 33.42 -0.89 -25.55
CA ILE A 53 33.40 0.55 -25.27
C ILE A 53 31.99 1.13 -25.45
N THR A 54 31.19 0.71 -26.44
CA THR A 54 29.80 1.12 -26.60
C THR A 54 28.92 0.48 -25.55
N ALA A 55 29.11 -0.79 -25.19
CA ALA A 55 28.39 -1.41 -24.09
C ALA A 55 28.74 -0.76 -22.74
N ALA A 56 30.01 -0.47 -22.50
CA ALA A 56 30.47 0.27 -21.32
C ALA A 56 29.98 1.73 -21.34
N ALA A 57 29.95 2.40 -22.49
CA ALA A 57 29.41 3.75 -22.63
C ALA A 57 27.90 3.76 -22.45
N VAL A 58 27.16 2.78 -22.98
CA VAL A 58 25.71 2.63 -22.76
C VAL A 58 25.43 2.30 -21.31
N LEU A 59 26.23 1.44 -20.65
CA LEU A 59 26.12 1.19 -19.22
C LEU A 59 26.46 2.44 -18.40
N LEU A 60 27.51 3.18 -18.78
CA LEU A 60 27.88 4.44 -18.13
C LEU A 60 26.82 5.50 -18.35
N PHE A 61 26.24 5.64 -19.55
CA PHE A 61 25.14 6.57 -19.82
C PHE A 61 23.85 6.10 -19.15
N ALA A 62 23.55 4.80 -19.07
CA ALA A 62 22.41 4.29 -18.32
C ALA A 62 22.58 4.51 -16.81
N LEU A 63 23.79 4.33 -16.28
CA LEU A 63 24.16 4.68 -14.89
C LEU A 63 24.14 6.19 -14.67
N PHE A 64 24.62 6.97 -15.63
CA PHE A 64 24.72 8.43 -15.52
C PHE A 64 23.33 9.07 -15.64
N ILE A 65 22.51 8.64 -16.60
CA ILE A 65 21.11 9.04 -16.75
C ILE A 65 20.29 8.53 -15.56
N GLY A 66 20.48 7.28 -15.13
CA GLY A 66 19.87 6.74 -13.90
C GLY A 66 20.27 7.51 -12.64
N SER A 67 21.50 8.01 -12.56
CA SER A 67 21.99 8.85 -11.45
C SER A 67 21.58 10.33 -11.58
N ALA A 68 21.34 10.81 -12.80
CA ALA A 68 20.93 12.20 -13.06
C ALA A 68 19.42 12.42 -12.86
N PHE A 69 18.63 11.34 -12.85
CA PHE A 69 17.20 11.38 -12.48
C PHE A 69 16.96 11.32 -10.97
N VAL A 70 17.99 11.13 -10.15
CA VAL A 70 17.90 11.27 -8.70
C VAL A 70 18.77 12.47 -8.32
N SER A 71 18.16 13.65 -8.14
CA SER A 71 18.92 14.80 -7.65
C SER A 71 19.62 14.44 -6.34
N PRO A 72 20.80 14.99 -6.01
CA PRO A 72 21.44 14.74 -4.72
C PRO A 72 20.54 15.06 -3.52
N ALA A 73 19.57 15.97 -3.70
CA ALA A 73 18.51 16.22 -2.74
C ALA A 73 17.53 15.03 -2.67
N MET A 74 17.02 14.55 -3.81
CA MET A 74 16.14 13.37 -3.92
C MET A 74 16.80 12.11 -3.35
N ALA A 75 18.09 11.89 -3.58
CA ALA A 75 18.83 10.76 -3.02
C ALA A 75 18.96 10.88 -1.50
N LYS A 76 19.18 12.09 -0.98
CA LYS A 76 19.27 12.38 0.46
C LYS A 76 17.90 12.30 1.15
N MET A 77 16.81 12.59 0.46
CA MET A 77 15.44 12.49 0.98
C MET A 77 14.86 11.09 0.82
N ALA A 78 15.15 10.36 -0.27
CA ALA A 78 14.82 8.94 -0.44
C ALA A 78 15.60 8.04 0.53
N ALA A 79 16.80 8.46 0.96
CA ALA A 79 17.50 7.82 2.08
C ALA A 79 16.84 8.11 3.44
N LYS A 80 15.99 9.16 3.54
CA LYS A 80 15.27 9.52 4.76
C LYS A 80 13.88 8.92 4.81
N ILE A 81 13.11 8.95 3.72
CA ILE A 81 11.79 8.33 3.56
C ILE A 81 12.02 6.95 2.93
N PRO A 82 12.06 5.86 3.71
CA PRO A 82 12.35 4.56 3.15
C PRO A 82 11.22 4.17 2.18
N TYR A 83 11.56 3.45 1.11
CA TYR A 83 10.57 2.84 0.21
C TYR A 83 9.84 1.72 0.98
N LEU A 84 8.80 2.08 1.71
CA LEU A 84 8.00 1.18 2.56
C LEU A 84 6.69 0.74 1.91
N GLY A 85 6.48 1.03 0.62
CA GLY A 85 5.26 0.66 -0.11
C GLY A 85 4.91 -0.82 -0.14
N GLN A 86 5.72 -1.70 0.44
CA GLN A 86 5.49 -3.15 0.54
C GLN A 86 5.09 -3.63 1.96
N TYR A 87 5.08 -2.77 2.98
CA TYR A 87 4.89 -3.21 4.38
C TYR A 87 3.98 -2.27 5.19
N PHE A 88 2.89 -1.78 4.59
CA PHE A 88 1.85 -1.17 5.43
C PHE A 88 1.26 -2.27 6.31
N GLU A 89 1.31 -2.06 7.63
CA GLU A 89 0.75 -3.00 8.60
C GLU A 89 -0.77 -2.89 8.56
N SER A 90 -1.43 -4.00 8.21
CA SER A 90 -2.88 -4.03 8.02
C SER A 90 -3.67 -4.04 9.34
N GLU A 91 -3.06 -4.55 10.40
CA GLU A 91 -3.71 -4.64 11.71
C GLU A 91 -3.62 -3.33 12.48
N ASN A 92 -4.75 -2.87 13.02
CA ASN A 92 -4.82 -1.67 13.84
C ASN A 92 -3.88 -1.76 15.05
N ILE A 93 -3.02 -0.76 15.24
CA ILE A 93 -2.03 -0.75 16.32
C ILE A 93 -2.63 -0.86 17.72
N GLY A 94 -3.79 -0.24 17.94
CA GLY A 94 -4.49 -0.33 19.23
C GLY A 94 -4.95 -1.75 19.53
N TYR A 95 -5.43 -2.47 18.51
CA TYR A 95 -5.81 -3.88 18.63
C TYR A 95 -4.61 -4.77 18.94
N VAL A 96 -3.50 -4.60 18.21
CA VAL A 96 -2.28 -5.39 18.43
C VAL A 96 -1.73 -5.20 19.84
N ILE A 97 -1.70 -3.96 20.34
CA ILE A 97 -1.30 -3.65 21.72
C ILE A 97 -2.27 -4.30 22.71
N HIS A 98 -3.59 -4.18 22.49
CA HIS A 98 -4.59 -4.76 23.36
C HIS A 98 -4.44 -6.28 23.51
N GLU A 99 -4.37 -7.01 22.39
CA GLU A 99 -4.25 -8.47 22.41
C GLU A 99 -2.94 -8.90 23.06
N LYS A 100 -1.82 -8.24 22.73
CA LYS A 100 -0.52 -8.57 23.32
C LYS A 100 -0.51 -8.39 24.84
N LEU A 101 -1.07 -7.30 25.35
CA LEU A 101 -1.16 -7.05 26.79
C LEU A 101 -2.07 -8.07 27.50
N LYS A 102 -3.18 -8.44 26.87
CA LYS A 102 -4.12 -9.43 27.39
C LYS A 102 -3.49 -10.84 27.43
N GLU A 103 -2.73 -11.21 26.40
CA GLU A 103 -1.97 -12.47 26.34
C GLU A 103 -0.92 -12.56 27.45
N GLU A 104 -0.29 -11.44 27.80
CA GLU A 104 0.66 -11.34 28.91
C GLU A 104 -0.02 -11.32 30.30
N GLY A 105 -1.35 -11.36 30.34
CA GLY A 105 -2.14 -11.49 31.56
C GLY A 105 -2.51 -10.16 32.21
N TYR A 106 -2.30 -9.02 31.53
CA TYR A 106 -2.68 -7.73 32.08
C TYR A 106 -4.19 -7.50 31.99
N HIS A 107 -4.78 -6.99 33.07
CA HIS A 107 -6.17 -6.54 33.11
C HIS A 107 -6.33 -5.19 32.40
N ILE A 108 -6.63 -5.22 31.10
CA ILE A 108 -6.83 -4.03 30.27
C ILE A 108 -8.33 -3.83 30.06
N ASN A 109 -8.81 -2.60 30.32
CA ASN A 109 -10.17 -2.18 30.01
C ASN A 109 -10.31 -1.76 28.54
N GLY A 110 -9.29 -1.08 28.00
CA GLY A 110 -9.30 -0.66 26.60
C GLY A 110 -7.97 -0.09 26.14
N VAL A 111 -7.76 -0.14 24.83
CA VAL A 111 -6.66 0.54 24.13
C VAL A 111 -7.25 1.34 22.98
N GLY A 112 -6.85 2.60 22.86
CA GLY A 112 -7.28 3.49 21.79
C GLY A 112 -6.12 4.29 21.22
N ALA A 113 -6.33 4.91 20.07
CA ALA A 113 -5.34 5.74 19.41
C ALA A 113 -5.97 7.02 18.88
N SER A 114 -5.30 8.15 19.12
CA SER A 114 -5.60 9.44 18.50
C SER A 114 -4.63 9.70 17.36
N TYR A 115 -5.16 9.95 16.16
CA TYR A 115 -4.37 10.19 14.95
C TYR A 115 -4.34 11.66 14.53
N GLN A 116 -5.35 12.44 14.93
CA GLN A 116 -5.49 13.85 14.56
C GLN A 116 -5.08 14.77 15.73
N GLY A 117 -4.15 15.68 15.48
CA GLY A 117 -3.64 16.59 16.51
C GLY A 117 -2.53 15.94 17.34
N LYS A 118 -2.80 15.66 18.63
CA LYS A 118 -1.84 14.94 19.49
C LYS A 118 -1.93 13.45 19.19
N LYS A 119 -0.88 12.91 18.58
CA LYS A 119 -0.76 11.50 18.26
C LYS A 119 -0.43 10.73 19.53
N GLU A 120 -1.38 9.97 20.04
CA GLU A 120 -1.28 9.33 21.36
C GLU A 120 -1.99 7.99 21.37
N ILE A 121 -1.34 6.96 21.92
CA ILE A 121 -1.94 5.68 22.30
C ILE A 121 -2.40 5.79 23.75
N PHE A 122 -3.67 5.49 23.99
CA PHE A 122 -4.27 5.49 25.32
C PHE A 122 -4.50 4.04 25.76
N ILE A 123 -4.10 3.72 26.99
CA ILE A 123 -4.26 2.38 27.57
C ILE A 123 -4.89 2.54 28.94
N ASP A 124 -6.08 1.97 29.12
CA ASP A 124 -6.81 1.97 30.38
C ASP A 124 -6.62 0.63 31.09
N ILE A 125 -5.95 0.65 32.24
CA ILE A 125 -5.73 -0.55 33.06
C ILE A 125 -6.89 -0.72 34.05
N GLN A 126 -7.48 -1.89 34.08
CA GLN A 126 -8.49 -2.28 35.06
C GLN A 126 -7.80 -2.84 36.32
N GLY A 127 -8.25 -2.40 37.50
CA GLY A 127 -7.75 -2.92 38.78
C GLY A 127 -7.72 -1.86 39.87
N ASP A 128 -7.22 -2.27 41.05
CA ASP A 128 -6.99 -1.35 42.15
C ASP A 128 -5.70 -0.52 41.96
N ASP A 129 -5.48 0.44 42.86
CA ASP A 129 -4.29 1.31 42.81
C ASP A 129 -2.98 0.53 42.94
N GLN A 130 -2.97 -0.58 43.70
CA GLN A 130 -1.77 -1.38 43.90
C GLN A 130 -1.38 -2.12 42.62
N TYR A 131 -2.36 -2.70 41.94
CA TYR A 131 -2.17 -3.36 40.66
C TYR A 131 -1.74 -2.35 39.59
N PHE A 132 -2.43 -1.22 39.47
CA PHE A 132 -2.08 -0.17 38.51
C PHE A 132 -0.64 0.32 38.68
N GLU A 133 -0.25 0.70 39.91
CA GLU A 133 1.10 1.19 40.18
C GLU A 133 2.18 0.14 39.92
N LYS A 134 1.85 -1.15 40.10
CA LYS A 134 2.76 -2.26 39.84
C LYS A 134 3.00 -2.47 38.33
N VAL A 135 1.95 -2.43 37.51
CA VAL A 135 2.03 -2.88 36.10
C VAL A 135 2.14 -1.74 35.09
N LYS A 136 1.83 -0.50 35.44
CA LYS A 136 1.76 0.63 34.48
C LYS A 136 3.02 0.79 33.61
N SER A 137 4.20 0.66 34.22
CA SER A 137 5.48 0.84 33.53
C SER A 137 5.79 -0.31 32.57
N GLU A 138 5.41 -1.53 32.94
CA GLU A 138 5.58 -2.71 32.08
C GLU A 138 4.63 -2.63 30.88
N VAL A 139 3.36 -2.27 31.12
CA VAL A 139 2.35 -2.04 30.08
C VAL A 139 2.81 -0.97 29.08
N GLU A 140 3.35 0.15 29.58
CA GLU A 140 3.93 1.20 28.73
C GLU A 140 5.11 0.67 27.88
N SER A 141 5.98 -0.17 28.46
CA SER A 141 7.11 -0.77 27.77
C SER A 141 6.68 -1.71 26.65
N VAL A 142 5.70 -2.59 26.91
CA VAL A 142 5.17 -3.52 25.90
C VAL A 142 4.57 -2.74 24.72
N ALA A 143 3.77 -1.71 24.99
CA ALA A 143 3.24 -0.84 23.95
C ALA A 143 4.35 -0.13 23.16
N ALA A 144 5.38 0.38 23.84
CA ALA A 144 6.52 1.03 23.21
C ALA A 144 7.33 0.09 22.30
N GLU A 145 7.49 -1.18 22.70
CA GLU A 145 8.16 -2.20 21.91
C GLU A 145 7.41 -2.52 20.62
N ILE A 146 6.08 -2.61 20.68
CA ILE A 146 5.23 -2.84 19.50
C ILE A 146 5.26 -1.63 18.56
N LEU A 147 5.19 -0.40 19.08
CA LEU A 147 5.34 0.79 18.25
C LEU A 147 6.71 0.81 17.56
N LYS A 148 7.76 0.47 18.31
CA LYS A 148 9.12 0.40 17.78
C LYS A 148 9.28 -0.68 16.71
N SER A 149 8.65 -1.84 16.85
CA SER A 149 8.75 -2.92 15.85
C SER A 149 8.13 -2.54 14.51
N ARG A 150 7.19 -1.58 14.50
CA ARG A 150 6.57 -1.00 13.30
C ARG A 150 7.21 0.32 12.84
N ASP A 151 8.33 0.72 13.45
CA ASP A 151 8.98 2.02 13.25
C ASP A 151 8.04 3.22 13.49
N TYR A 152 7.04 3.06 14.36
CA TYR A 152 6.11 4.12 14.73
C TYR A 152 6.73 5.01 15.81
N ASP A 153 7.34 6.11 15.37
CA ASP A 153 8.03 7.07 16.24
C ASP A 153 7.20 8.34 16.52
N ALA A 154 5.99 8.46 15.98
CA ALA A 154 5.15 9.65 16.09
C ALA A 154 4.20 9.67 17.28
N TYR A 155 3.85 8.52 17.86
CA TYR A 155 2.91 8.43 18.97
C TYR A 155 3.59 8.64 20.33
N SER A 156 2.91 9.35 21.24
CA SER A 156 3.15 9.19 22.68
C SER A 156 2.29 8.06 23.24
N ILE A 157 2.66 7.50 24.39
CA ILE A 157 1.85 6.52 25.11
C ILE A 157 1.34 7.20 26.39
N LYS A 158 0.07 6.99 26.69
CA LYS A 158 -0.57 7.41 27.92
C LYS A 158 -1.27 6.23 28.56
N VAL A 159 -0.83 5.88 29.76
CA VAL A 159 -1.38 4.77 30.54
C VAL A 159 -2.12 5.36 31.74
N ASP A 160 -3.42 5.12 31.80
CA ASP A 160 -4.30 5.59 32.87
C ASP A 160 -4.98 4.40 33.57
N LYS A 161 -5.40 4.62 34.82
CA LYS A 161 -6.23 3.66 35.54
C LYS A 161 -7.67 3.85 35.10
N TYR A 162 -8.32 2.76 34.69
CA TYR A 162 -9.75 2.77 34.42
C TYR A 162 -10.52 3.15 35.68
N GLN A 163 -11.38 4.16 35.55
CA GLN A 163 -12.31 4.55 36.59
C GLN A 163 -13.71 4.11 36.18
N GLU A 164 -14.23 3.12 36.88
CA GLU A 164 -15.60 2.69 36.67
C GLU A 164 -16.55 3.85 36.99
N ARG A 165 -17.43 4.15 36.03
CA ARG A 165 -18.46 5.16 36.22
C ARG A 165 -19.48 4.64 37.22
N ILE A 166 -19.53 5.24 38.41
CA ILE A 166 -20.60 4.99 39.36
C ILE A 166 -21.89 5.58 38.79
N LEU A 167 -22.83 4.71 38.42
CA LEU A 167 -24.14 5.11 37.92
C LEU A 167 -25.01 5.61 39.08
N SER A 168 -25.50 6.84 38.97
CA SER A 168 -26.52 7.37 39.87
C SER A 168 -27.86 6.65 39.67
N GLU A 169 -28.78 6.77 40.63
CA GLU A 169 -30.15 6.25 40.46
C GLU A 169 -30.89 6.92 39.28
N GLU A 170 -30.52 8.16 38.93
CA GLU A 170 -31.03 8.84 37.75
C GLU A 170 -30.46 8.21 36.46
N ASP A 171 -29.16 7.88 36.42
CA ASP A 171 -28.55 7.17 35.30
C ASP A 171 -29.23 5.81 35.08
N LYS A 172 -29.48 5.05 36.15
CA LYS A 172 -30.15 3.74 36.06
C LYS A 172 -31.56 3.86 35.47
N LYS A 173 -32.37 4.79 35.98
CA LYS A 173 -33.73 5.04 35.45
C LYS A 173 -33.71 5.49 33.99
N PHE A 174 -32.73 6.32 33.63
CA PHE A 174 -32.53 6.73 32.24
C PHE A 174 -32.18 5.53 31.36
N MET A 175 -31.27 4.65 31.80
CA MET A 175 -30.89 3.43 31.09
C MET A 175 -32.07 2.47 30.93
N GLU A 176 -32.86 2.21 31.98
CA GLU A 176 -34.07 1.36 31.89
C GLU A 176 -35.08 1.90 30.87
N LYS A 177 -35.24 3.23 30.80
CA LYS A 177 -36.11 3.86 29.80
C LYS A 177 -35.56 3.67 28.39
N GLN A 178 -34.25 3.84 28.22
CA GLN A 178 -33.58 3.65 26.93
C GLN A 178 -33.63 2.18 26.47
N GLU A 179 -33.50 1.23 27.40
CA GLU A 179 -33.58 -0.21 27.12
C GLU A 179 -34.99 -0.58 26.64
N LYS A 180 -36.04 -0.13 27.34
CA LYS A 180 -37.43 -0.35 26.89
C LYS A 180 -37.72 0.27 25.52
N GLN A 181 -37.17 1.46 25.26
CA GLN A 181 -37.29 2.08 23.93
C GLN A 181 -36.54 1.25 22.88
N ALA A 182 -35.32 0.81 23.19
CA ALA A 182 -34.50 -0.01 22.28
C ALA A 182 -35.17 -1.35 21.95
N GLU A 183 -35.76 -2.03 22.94
CA GLU A 183 -36.53 -3.27 22.72
C GLU A 183 -37.74 -3.05 21.80
N GLN A 184 -38.43 -1.90 21.94
CA GLN A 184 -39.56 -1.55 21.07
C GLN A 184 -39.08 -1.23 19.65
N ASP A 185 -38.03 -0.44 19.54
CA ASP A 185 -37.40 -0.05 18.28
C ASP A 185 -36.89 -1.28 17.53
N GLU A 186 -36.26 -2.23 18.22
CA GLU A 186 -35.78 -3.50 17.66
C GLU A 186 -36.91 -4.33 17.06
N LYS A 187 -38.07 -4.42 17.72
CA LYS A 187 -39.24 -5.14 17.20
C LYS A 187 -39.75 -4.52 15.89
N ILE A 188 -39.86 -3.19 15.86
CA ILE A 188 -40.27 -2.44 14.65
C ILE A 188 -39.25 -2.68 13.52
N LEU A 189 -37.96 -2.51 13.81
CA LEU A 189 -36.89 -2.68 12.84
C LEU A 189 -36.84 -4.12 12.30
N THR A 190 -37.00 -5.12 13.16
CA THR A 190 -37.03 -6.53 12.78
C THR A 190 -38.20 -6.82 11.83
N ALA A 191 -39.39 -6.34 12.15
CA ALA A 191 -40.56 -6.51 11.28
C ALA A 191 -40.39 -5.81 9.92
N ILE A 192 -39.80 -4.61 9.88
CA ILE A 192 -39.47 -3.95 8.60
C ILE A 192 -38.41 -4.73 7.83
N ASN A 193 -37.43 -5.32 8.54
CA ASN A 193 -36.34 -6.07 7.94
C ASN A 193 -36.79 -7.36 7.24
N GLU A 194 -37.96 -7.91 7.58
CA GLU A 194 -38.57 -9.04 6.84
C GLU A 194 -38.85 -8.68 5.36
N MET A 195 -39.04 -7.38 5.08
CA MET A 195 -39.24 -6.87 3.73
C MET A 195 -37.93 -6.63 2.94
N ARG A 196 -36.77 -6.99 3.51
CA ARG A 196 -35.44 -6.72 2.93
C ARG A 196 -35.29 -7.25 1.52
N GLU A 197 -35.65 -8.50 1.29
CA GLU A 197 -35.52 -9.13 -0.03
C GLU A 197 -36.52 -8.57 -1.05
N GLU A 198 -37.75 -8.26 -0.62
CA GLU A 198 -38.80 -7.74 -1.51
C GLU A 198 -38.44 -6.35 -2.07
N TYR A 199 -37.81 -5.51 -1.24
CA TYR A 199 -37.55 -4.10 -1.59
C TYR A 199 -36.07 -3.75 -1.70
N HIS A 200 -35.18 -4.73 -1.58
CA HIS A 200 -33.73 -4.53 -1.57
C HIS A 200 -33.32 -3.48 -0.54
N LEU A 201 -33.66 -3.72 0.73
CA LEU A 201 -33.31 -2.80 1.81
C LEU A 201 -31.81 -2.87 2.11
N GLU A 202 -31.15 -1.72 2.10
CA GLU A 202 -29.70 -1.58 2.20
C GLU A 202 -29.24 -0.93 3.49
N GLY A 203 -30.14 -0.23 4.17
CA GLY A 203 -29.90 0.43 5.43
C GLY A 203 -31.22 0.67 6.15
N LEU A 204 -31.22 0.54 7.46
CA LEU A 204 -32.39 0.73 8.29
C LEU A 204 -31.98 1.37 9.60
N GLY A 205 -32.66 2.45 9.98
CA GLY A 205 -32.42 3.15 11.23
C GLY A 205 -33.68 3.78 11.78
N ILE A 206 -33.72 3.94 13.09
CA ILE A 206 -34.79 4.62 13.82
C ILE A 206 -34.18 5.68 14.73
N ASP A 207 -34.66 6.91 14.61
CA ASP A 207 -34.39 8.00 15.54
C ASP A 207 -35.64 8.15 16.41
N PRO A 208 -35.71 7.51 17.59
CA PRO A 208 -36.89 7.52 18.44
C PRO A 208 -37.15 8.90 19.05
N ASN A 209 -36.15 9.78 19.11
CA ASN A 209 -36.31 11.14 19.62
C ASN A 209 -37.01 12.04 18.58
N LYS A 210 -36.63 11.92 17.32
CA LYS A 210 -37.27 12.65 16.22
C LYS A 210 -38.47 11.93 15.63
N LYS A 211 -38.72 10.70 16.06
CA LYS A 211 -39.73 9.78 15.49
C LYS A 211 -39.56 9.64 13.98
N ILE A 212 -38.33 9.36 13.55
CA ILE A 212 -37.99 9.16 12.14
C ILE A 212 -37.52 7.72 11.94
N ILE A 213 -38.05 7.06 10.92
CA ILE A 213 -37.50 5.80 10.40
C ILE A 213 -36.84 6.13 9.07
N GLU A 214 -35.55 5.85 8.96
CA GLU A 214 -34.77 6.02 7.75
C GLU A 214 -34.51 4.66 7.10
N ILE A 215 -34.82 4.56 5.81
CA ILE A 215 -34.66 3.36 5.01
C ILE A 215 -33.81 3.72 3.81
N GLU A 216 -32.70 3.02 3.62
CA GLU A 216 -31.86 3.14 2.43
C GLU A 216 -32.17 2.03 1.43
N VAL A 217 -32.30 2.40 0.16
CA VAL A 217 -32.58 1.46 -0.96
C VAL A 217 -31.78 1.87 -2.19
N PRO A 218 -31.48 0.95 -3.12
CA PRO A 218 -30.85 1.29 -4.39
C PRO A 218 -31.66 2.36 -5.14
N ASP A 219 -30.96 3.24 -5.85
CA ASP A 219 -31.58 4.29 -6.68
C ASP A 219 -32.52 3.76 -7.78
N THR A 220 -32.35 2.49 -8.15
CA THR A 220 -33.21 1.74 -9.09
C THR A 220 -34.56 1.29 -8.51
N VAL A 221 -34.78 1.38 -7.20
CA VAL A 221 -36.05 0.96 -6.58
C VAL A 221 -37.12 2.05 -6.73
N GLU A 222 -38.21 1.73 -7.43
CA GLU A 222 -39.31 2.68 -7.70
C GLU A 222 -40.52 2.53 -6.77
N ARG A 223 -40.71 1.37 -6.14
CA ARG A 223 -41.89 1.06 -5.28
C ARG A 223 -41.81 1.72 -3.88
N THR A 224 -41.35 2.96 -3.80
CA THR A 224 -41.08 3.63 -2.51
C THR A 224 -42.35 4.04 -1.75
N ASP A 225 -43.44 4.38 -2.45
CA ASP A 225 -44.68 4.80 -1.78
C ASP A 225 -45.42 3.62 -1.15
N GLU A 226 -45.46 2.49 -1.85
CA GLU A 226 -45.99 1.22 -1.32
C GLU A 226 -45.20 0.78 -0.07
N MET A 227 -43.87 0.89 -0.13
CA MET A 227 -42.98 0.60 0.99
C MET A 227 -43.29 1.49 2.21
N LYS A 228 -43.46 2.81 2.01
CA LYS A 228 -43.85 3.71 3.10
C LYS A 228 -45.16 3.28 3.74
N GLN A 229 -46.16 2.90 2.95
CA GLN A 229 -47.44 2.45 3.48
C GLN A 229 -47.31 1.17 4.32
N LYS A 230 -46.58 0.16 3.82
CA LYS A 230 -46.32 -1.08 4.58
C LYS A 230 -45.57 -0.80 5.89
N VAL A 231 -44.52 0.03 5.84
CA VAL A 231 -43.77 0.41 7.04
C VAL A 231 -44.66 1.14 8.05
N GLN A 232 -45.54 2.02 7.58
CA GLN A 232 -46.47 2.73 8.45
C GLN A 232 -47.45 1.76 9.15
N GLN A 233 -47.92 0.73 8.44
CA GLN A 233 -48.75 -0.33 9.02
C GLN A 233 -48.00 -1.12 10.10
N ILE A 234 -46.73 -1.47 9.84
CA ILE A 234 -45.87 -2.17 10.81
C ILE A 234 -45.69 -1.32 12.08
N VAL A 235 -45.38 -0.04 11.93
CA VAL A 235 -45.22 0.88 13.08
C VAL A 235 -46.51 0.94 13.89
N SER A 236 -47.66 1.15 13.23
CA SER A 236 -48.96 1.23 13.90
C SER A 236 -49.38 -0.08 14.60
N ALA A 237 -48.84 -1.23 14.18
CA ALA A 237 -49.08 -2.51 14.86
C ALA A 237 -48.26 -2.66 16.16
N HIS A 238 -47.15 -1.93 16.29
CA HIS A 238 -46.21 -2.04 17.42
C HIS A 238 -46.27 -0.85 18.39
N THR A 239 -46.81 0.29 17.95
CA THR A 239 -46.89 1.51 18.75
C THR A 239 -48.04 2.41 18.32
N ASN A 240 -48.55 3.19 19.27
CA ASN A 240 -49.52 4.26 19.00
C ASN A 240 -48.86 5.56 18.57
N GLU A 241 -47.53 5.61 18.56
CA GLU A 241 -46.75 6.76 18.11
C GLU A 241 -46.69 6.83 16.58
N SER A 242 -46.67 8.05 16.05
CA SER A 242 -46.50 8.28 14.62
C SER A 242 -45.03 8.52 14.29
N TYR A 243 -44.51 7.78 13.31
CA TYR A 243 -43.15 7.96 12.78
C TYR A 243 -43.19 8.54 11.37
N THR A 244 -42.27 9.46 11.09
CA THR A 244 -42.01 9.95 9.74
C THR A 244 -41.08 8.98 9.02
N ILE A 245 -41.50 8.46 7.87
CA ILE A 245 -40.73 7.48 7.09
C ILE A 245 -39.97 8.20 5.98
N LYS A 246 -38.64 8.16 6.05
CA LYS A 246 -37.74 8.71 5.05
C LYS A 246 -37.09 7.59 4.26
N ILE A 247 -37.28 7.60 2.95
CA ILE A 247 -36.59 6.71 2.03
C ILE A 247 -35.47 7.48 1.36
N LYS A 248 -34.25 6.96 1.48
CA LYS A 248 -33.05 7.50 0.86
C LYS A 248 -32.59 6.55 -0.24
N LYS A 249 -32.65 7.03 -1.48
CA LYS A 249 -32.08 6.32 -2.62
C LYS A 249 -30.56 6.46 -2.59
N ILE A 250 -29.85 5.33 -2.72
CA ILE A 250 -28.39 5.27 -2.68
C ILE A 250 -27.84 4.60 -3.95
N ASN A 251 -26.68 5.07 -4.40
CA ASN A 251 -25.94 4.42 -5.46
C ASN A 251 -25.03 3.35 -4.83
N ILE A 252 -25.41 2.08 -4.98
CA ILE A 252 -24.71 0.94 -4.36
C ILE A 252 -23.26 0.87 -4.81
N LYS A 253 -23.00 1.07 -6.10
CA LYS A 253 -21.62 1.07 -6.64
C LYS A 253 -20.75 2.13 -5.98
N LYS A 254 -21.31 3.31 -5.71
CA LYS A 254 -20.59 4.39 -5.01
C LYS A 254 -20.42 4.12 -3.52
N ARG A 255 -21.39 3.48 -2.86
CA ARG A 255 -21.24 3.05 -1.46
C ARG A 255 -20.15 2.00 -1.31
N ASP A 256 -20.12 1.01 -2.21
CA ASP A 256 -19.08 -0.03 -2.22
C ASP A 256 -17.69 0.55 -2.52
N GLN A 257 -17.62 1.55 -3.41
CA GLN A 257 -16.39 2.30 -3.65
C GLN A 257 -15.95 3.04 -2.37
N ASP A 258 -16.86 3.76 -1.73
CA ASP A 258 -16.59 4.50 -0.51
C ASP A 258 -16.07 3.59 0.62
N TRP A 259 -16.69 2.43 0.80
CA TRP A 259 -16.30 1.44 1.80
C TRP A 259 -14.89 0.88 1.55
N ARG A 260 -14.59 0.42 0.32
CA ARG A 260 -13.26 -0.07 -0.06
C ARG A 260 -12.17 0.97 0.19
N TRP A 261 -12.41 2.21 -0.22
CA TRP A 261 -11.45 3.31 -0.01
C TRP A 261 -11.32 3.65 1.48
N GLY A 262 -12.38 3.56 2.27
CA GLY A 262 -12.33 3.72 3.73
C GLY A 262 -11.37 2.73 4.39
N GLU A 263 -11.39 1.47 3.98
CA GLU A 263 -10.48 0.44 4.48
C GLU A 263 -9.02 0.72 4.08
N ILE A 264 -8.77 0.99 2.78
CA ILE A 264 -7.44 1.36 2.28
C ILE A 264 -6.87 2.52 3.08
N LEU A 265 -7.67 3.57 3.27
CA LEU A 265 -7.25 4.81 3.90
C LEU A 265 -7.07 4.69 5.42
N THR A 266 -7.72 3.72 6.05
CA THR A 266 -7.47 3.41 7.47
C THR A 266 -6.05 2.86 7.63
N ILE A 267 -5.66 1.90 6.79
CA ILE A 267 -4.32 1.28 6.81
C ILE A 267 -3.24 2.31 6.45
N VAL A 268 -3.39 2.99 5.31
CA VAL A 268 -2.41 3.97 4.83
C VAL A 268 -2.32 5.16 5.79
N GLY A 269 -3.46 5.59 6.32
CA GLY A 269 -3.53 6.70 7.27
C GLY A 269 -2.76 6.40 8.55
N GLU A 270 -3.03 5.26 9.19
CA GLU A 270 -2.38 4.88 10.46
C GLU A 270 -0.85 4.81 10.31
N ASP A 271 -0.36 4.15 9.25
CA ASP A 271 1.06 3.96 9.01
C ASP A 271 1.79 5.28 8.76
N LEU A 272 1.27 6.09 7.82
CA LEU A 272 1.90 7.37 7.47
C LEU A 272 1.84 8.36 8.63
N MET A 273 0.77 8.35 9.43
CA MET A 273 0.68 9.18 10.62
C MET A 273 1.57 8.68 11.75
N GLY A 274 1.83 7.37 11.83
CA GLY A 274 2.68 6.75 12.84
C GLY A 274 4.17 7.05 12.69
N LYS A 275 4.63 7.43 11.50
CA LYS A 275 6.05 7.73 11.24
C LYS A 275 6.29 9.24 11.04
N LYS A 276 7.07 9.86 11.93
CA LYS A 276 7.46 11.29 11.88
C LYS A 276 8.14 11.65 10.58
N VAL A 277 8.84 10.70 9.98
CA VAL A 277 9.54 10.86 8.70
C VAL A 277 8.63 11.41 7.60
N TYR A 278 7.36 10.98 7.54
CA TYR A 278 6.43 11.42 6.51
C TYR A 278 5.82 12.80 6.79
N LYS A 279 5.95 13.30 8.02
CA LYS A 279 5.42 14.60 8.46
C LYS A 279 3.90 14.76 8.25
N VAL A 280 3.15 13.66 8.10
CA VAL A 280 1.69 13.67 7.92
C VAL A 280 1.01 14.00 9.26
N THR A 281 0.01 14.88 9.21
CA THR A 281 -0.75 15.38 10.37
C THR A 281 -2.25 15.13 10.25
N GLY A 282 -2.71 14.66 9.09
CA GLY A 282 -4.09 14.26 8.91
C GLY A 282 -4.39 13.81 7.49
N LEU A 283 -5.57 13.21 7.35
CA LEU A 283 -6.11 12.67 6.11
C LEU A 283 -7.51 13.26 5.90
N ALA A 284 -7.82 13.60 4.67
CA ALA A 284 -9.17 13.92 4.24
C ALA A 284 -9.45 13.16 2.94
N TYR A 285 -10.72 12.83 2.73
CA TYR A 285 -11.13 11.96 1.64
C TYR A 285 -12.52 12.35 1.12
N SER A 286 -12.72 12.16 -0.18
CA SER A 286 -14.01 12.29 -0.86
C SER A 286 -14.10 11.23 -1.95
N VAL A 287 -15.26 10.59 -2.12
CA VAL A 287 -15.55 9.68 -3.25
C VAL A 287 -16.22 10.39 -4.43
N TYR A 288 -16.49 11.70 -4.30
CA TYR A 288 -17.23 12.52 -5.25
C TYR A 288 -16.34 13.61 -5.87
N PRO A 289 -16.32 13.74 -7.22
CA PRO A 289 -16.93 12.86 -8.23
C PRO A 289 -16.18 11.51 -8.38
N SER A 290 -14.92 11.47 -7.98
CA SER A 290 -14.04 10.30 -7.92
C SER A 290 -13.26 10.34 -6.60
N PRO A 291 -12.67 9.22 -6.16
CA PRO A 291 -11.78 9.18 -5.01
C PRO A 291 -10.70 10.28 -5.06
N GLU A 292 -10.76 11.20 -4.10
CA GLU A 292 -9.76 12.24 -3.84
C GLU A 292 -9.21 12.03 -2.44
N ILE A 293 -7.90 11.79 -2.37
CA ILE A 293 -7.18 11.52 -1.13
C ILE A 293 -6.30 12.73 -0.84
N ILE A 294 -6.48 13.33 0.33
CA ILE A 294 -5.76 14.54 0.74
C ILE A 294 -4.99 14.27 2.01
N PHE A 295 -3.67 14.15 1.90
CA PHE A 295 -2.78 14.11 3.06
C PHE A 295 -2.33 15.51 3.44
N LYS A 296 -2.51 15.87 4.71
CA LYS A 296 -2.06 17.13 5.30
C LYS A 296 -0.71 16.90 5.96
N THR A 297 0.22 17.83 5.77
CA THR A 297 1.58 17.75 6.34
C THR A 297 1.86 18.89 7.31
N SER A 298 2.90 18.74 8.13
CA SER A 298 3.40 19.83 8.99
C SER A 298 4.29 20.85 8.27
N LEU A 299 4.65 20.57 7.01
CA LEU A 299 5.52 21.39 6.14
C LEU A 299 4.83 22.69 5.71
N LYS A 300 5.56 23.80 5.65
CA LYS A 300 5.09 25.02 4.99
C LYS A 300 5.39 24.94 3.50
N SER A 301 4.55 25.56 2.67
CA SER A 301 4.80 25.66 1.22
C SER A 301 6.09 26.38 0.84
N THR A 302 6.65 27.16 1.76
CA THR A 302 7.91 27.89 1.60
C THR A 302 9.15 27.08 2.01
N ASP A 303 8.97 25.89 2.61
CA ASP A 303 10.11 25.08 3.01
C ASP A 303 10.82 24.57 1.73
N PRO A 304 12.16 24.71 1.62
CA PRO A 304 12.87 24.38 0.38
C PRO A 304 12.71 22.92 -0.09
N ASP A 305 12.46 22.00 0.85
CA ASP A 305 12.26 20.57 0.62
C ASP A 305 10.78 20.15 0.51
N ALA A 306 9.81 21.07 0.65
CA ALA A 306 8.40 20.70 0.76
C ALA A 306 7.84 20.01 -0.47
N LYS A 307 8.18 20.50 -1.67
CA LYS A 307 7.73 19.93 -2.94
C LYS A 307 8.30 18.53 -3.14
N GLU A 308 9.60 18.38 -2.92
CA GLU A 308 10.32 17.12 -3.08
C GLU A 308 9.80 16.06 -2.10
N HIS A 309 9.59 16.45 -0.84
CA HIS A 309 8.99 15.59 0.18
C HIS A 309 7.58 15.13 -0.22
N ALA A 310 6.77 16.03 -0.79
CA ALA A 310 5.42 15.71 -1.24
C ALA A 310 5.41 14.74 -2.42
N GLU A 311 6.29 14.91 -3.41
CA GLU A 311 6.45 13.99 -4.54
C GLU A 311 6.86 12.59 -4.08
N GLN A 312 7.76 12.49 -3.10
CA GLN A 312 8.16 11.20 -2.52
C GLN A 312 7.03 10.55 -1.72
N LEU A 313 6.30 11.31 -0.92
CA LEU A 313 5.15 10.80 -0.16
C LEU A 313 4.06 10.29 -1.10
N GLU A 314 3.73 11.06 -2.15
CA GLU A 314 2.80 10.62 -3.20
C GLU A 314 3.26 9.31 -3.82
N LYS A 315 4.55 9.18 -4.15
CA LYS A 315 5.09 7.93 -4.72
C LYS A 315 4.95 6.75 -3.76
N VAL A 316 5.22 6.92 -2.47
CA VAL A 316 5.05 5.84 -1.48
C VAL A 316 3.61 5.35 -1.42
N ILE A 317 2.64 6.28 -1.41
CA ILE A 317 1.21 5.94 -1.42
C ILE A 317 0.86 5.22 -2.72
N GLU A 318 1.31 5.76 -3.86
CA GLU A 318 1.02 5.21 -5.18
C GLU A 318 1.60 3.80 -5.39
N ASP A 319 2.83 3.56 -4.93
CA ASP A 319 3.47 2.26 -5.00
C ASP A 319 2.72 1.23 -4.14
N TYR A 320 2.20 1.64 -2.97
CA TYR A 320 1.36 0.78 -2.13
C TYR A 320 0.01 0.44 -2.77
N LEU A 321 -0.68 1.43 -3.34
CA LEU A 321 -1.96 1.21 -4.04
C LEU A 321 -1.82 0.28 -5.26
N LYS A 322 -0.59 0.11 -5.77
CA LYS A 322 -0.23 -0.80 -6.87
C LYS A 322 0.21 -2.20 -6.43
N THR A 323 0.28 -2.49 -5.13
CA THR A 323 0.49 -3.86 -4.65
C THR A 323 -0.66 -4.77 -5.09
N ASP A 324 -0.41 -6.07 -5.21
CA ASP A 324 -1.44 -7.00 -5.72
C ASP A 324 -2.65 -7.08 -4.77
N GLU A 325 -2.42 -6.96 -3.46
CA GLU A 325 -3.48 -6.85 -2.46
C GLU A 325 -4.33 -5.60 -2.67
N MET A 326 -3.70 -4.43 -2.80
CA MET A 326 -4.44 -3.17 -2.93
C MET A 326 -5.09 -3.01 -4.31
N LYS A 327 -4.55 -3.58 -5.38
CA LYS A 327 -5.19 -3.56 -6.70
C LYS A 327 -6.59 -4.18 -6.68
N GLU A 328 -6.76 -5.28 -5.95
CA GLU A 328 -8.06 -5.92 -5.76
C GLU A 328 -9.03 -5.04 -4.97
N MET A 329 -8.52 -4.24 -4.03
CA MET A 329 -9.31 -3.27 -3.29
C MET A 329 -9.61 -1.99 -4.08
N VAL A 330 -8.71 -1.51 -4.93
CA VAL A 330 -8.90 -0.30 -5.75
C VAL A 330 -9.81 -0.58 -6.95
N LYS A 331 -9.80 -1.81 -7.49
CA LYS A 331 -10.64 -2.25 -8.62
C LYS A 331 -10.55 -1.37 -9.87
N GLY A 332 -9.39 -0.77 -10.11
CA GLY A 332 -9.16 0.11 -11.26
C GLY A 332 -9.89 1.46 -11.18
N ASP A 333 -10.36 1.87 -10.01
CA ASP A 333 -10.93 3.19 -9.80
C ASP A 333 -9.92 4.28 -10.17
N SER A 334 -10.38 5.33 -10.86
CA SER A 334 -9.58 6.55 -11.02
C SER A 334 -9.53 7.31 -9.70
N TYR A 335 -8.36 7.78 -9.28
CA TYR A 335 -8.21 8.55 -8.05
C TYR A 335 -7.19 9.68 -8.20
N THR A 336 -7.16 10.58 -7.22
CA THR A 336 -6.17 11.66 -7.14
C THR A 336 -5.58 11.74 -5.73
N ILE A 337 -4.26 11.83 -5.65
CA ILE A 337 -3.53 12.05 -4.40
C ILE A 337 -3.08 13.51 -4.34
N THR A 338 -3.48 14.21 -3.29
CA THR A 338 -3.10 15.60 -3.05
C THR A 338 -2.35 15.70 -1.73
N ILE A 339 -1.11 16.17 -1.78
CA ILE A 339 -0.33 16.48 -0.57
C ILE A 339 -0.45 17.98 -0.29
N ARG A 340 -0.99 18.33 0.88
CA ARG A 340 -1.17 19.72 1.31
C ARG A 340 -0.18 20.11 2.39
N SER A 341 0.31 21.33 2.29
CA SER A 341 1.11 21.99 3.31
C SER A 341 0.26 22.42 4.52
N LYS A 342 0.95 22.80 5.60
CA LYS A 342 0.37 23.42 6.80
C LYS A 342 -0.39 24.72 6.49
N ASP A 343 0.05 25.47 5.49
CA ASP A 343 -0.62 26.67 4.97
C ASP A 343 -1.66 26.37 3.88
N LYS A 344 -2.11 25.11 3.77
CA LYS A 344 -3.21 24.63 2.92
C LYS A 344 -2.97 24.72 1.41
N LYS A 345 -1.72 24.90 0.97
CA LYS A 345 -1.35 24.88 -0.44
C LYS A 345 -1.04 23.46 -0.89
N LYS A 346 -1.32 23.15 -2.16
CA LYS A 346 -0.88 21.91 -2.79
C LYS A 346 0.65 21.94 -2.95
N LEU A 347 1.32 20.85 -2.58
CA LEU A 347 2.77 20.72 -2.68
C LEU A 347 3.22 19.92 -3.92
N ASN A 348 2.42 18.95 -4.38
CA ASN A 348 2.69 18.11 -5.55
C ASN A 348 2.01 18.61 -6.84
#